data_AF-A0A087UWJ0-F1
#
_entry.id   AF-A0A087UWJ0-F1
#
_cell.length_a   1.000
_cell.length_b   1.000
_cell.length_c   1.000
_cell.angle_alpha   90.00
_cell.angle_beta   90.00
_cell.angle_gamma   90.00
#
_symmetry.space_group_name_H-M   'P 1'
#
loop_
_entity.id
_entity.type
_entity.pdbx_description
1 polymer ?
#
loop_
_entity_poly.entity_id
_entity_poly.type
_entity_poly.pdbx_seq_one_letter_code
_entity_poly.pdbx_strand_id
1 'polypeptide(L)'
;MAMHALGTLGAIILAAIFFSVPLVLKYHVYKPEMKRVTTGDVEVVEGPFSTVWCQEVELQSDSNYKSFLYESDPEVDEEISERMIATQRIVLPNKAQKYLRFHLLQGSKVNMSSCARLSGAGVSVVKGHHELQNCLEEHRIYLSTDEDISGEDSQSESESDDVTSSISSSQGAVTNDSDRPYFCKNSLHDAQLPSTYKCNSKYYETFRKFTLLHNIEETDYYYYVFSSHTYLDILPNDFSIEFVIDRTHYAYETSINNCSSDSQCRLGMPLASQRRIVVQMEGFNGTLKDKELKIICKP
;
A
#
# COMPACT_ATOMS: atom_id res chain seq x y z
N MET A 1 0.46 -48.69 41.82
CA MET A 1 1.72 -48.00 41.44
C MET A 1 1.65 -47.32 40.07
N ALA A 2 1.04 -47.92 39.03
CA ALA A 2 0.96 -47.30 37.69
C ALA A 2 0.23 -45.93 37.63
N MET A 3 -0.83 -45.72 38.42
CA MET A 3 -1.57 -44.45 38.45
C MET A 3 -0.76 -43.25 39.00
N HIS A 4 0.18 -43.50 39.93
CA HIS A 4 1.02 -42.42 40.47
C HIS A 4 2.09 -41.95 39.47
N ALA A 5 2.66 -42.89 38.69
CA ALA A 5 3.64 -42.57 37.66
C ALA A 5 3.05 -41.78 36.48
N LEU A 6 1.79 -42.03 36.13
CA LEU A 6 1.09 -41.28 35.08
C LEU A 6 0.79 -39.84 35.52
N GLY A 7 0.41 -39.64 36.79
CA GLY A 7 0.15 -38.32 37.36
C GLY A 7 1.41 -37.45 37.47
N THR A 8 2.55 -38.04 37.84
CA THR A 8 3.83 -37.31 37.90
C THR A 8 4.34 -36.92 36.52
N LEU A 9 4.19 -37.79 35.51
CA LEU A 9 4.56 -37.50 34.14
C LEU A 9 3.71 -36.35 33.56
N GLY A 10 2.40 -36.37 33.82
CA GLY A 10 1.48 -35.30 33.43
C GLY A 10 1.83 -33.95 34.07
N ALA A 11 2.21 -33.93 35.35
CA ALA A 11 2.62 -32.70 36.03
C ALA A 11 3.94 -32.12 35.47
N ILE A 12 4.91 -32.98 35.14
CA ILE A 12 6.19 -32.56 34.52
C ILE A 12 5.93 -31.99 33.13
N ILE A 13 5.07 -32.61 32.33
CA ILE A 13 4.70 -32.11 31.00
C ILE A 13 4.00 -30.76 31.12
N LEU A 14 3.05 -30.61 32.04
CA LEU A 14 2.34 -29.34 32.24
C LEU A 14 3.29 -28.21 32.66
N ALA A 15 4.22 -28.50 33.59
CA ALA A 15 5.25 -27.55 34.00
C ALA A 15 6.17 -27.19 32.82
N ALA A 16 6.63 -28.20 32.06
CA ALA A 16 7.45 -27.98 30.88
C ALA A 16 6.76 -27.06 29.87
N ILE A 17 5.47 -27.29 29.58
CA ILE A 17 4.66 -26.43 28.70
C ILE A 17 4.57 -25.01 29.26
N PHE A 18 4.28 -24.85 30.56
CA PHE A 18 4.17 -23.54 31.20
C PHE A 18 5.47 -22.72 31.14
N PHE A 19 6.64 -23.37 31.12
CA PHE A 19 7.93 -22.69 30.97
C PHE A 19 8.34 -22.52 29.51
N SER A 20 8.17 -23.54 28.68
CA SER A 20 8.61 -23.53 27.29
C SER A 20 7.75 -22.61 26.43
N VAL A 21 6.44 -22.56 26.64
CA VAL A 21 5.52 -21.76 25.82
C VAL A 21 5.80 -20.26 25.94
N PRO A 22 5.89 -19.63 27.13
CA PRO A 22 6.23 -18.21 27.24
C PRO A 22 7.62 -17.89 26.67
N LEU A 23 8.59 -18.79 26.83
CA LEU A 23 9.93 -18.65 26.25
C LEU A 23 9.89 -18.65 24.72
N VAL A 24 9.20 -19.62 24.12
CA VAL A 24 9.04 -19.70 22.67
C VAL A 24 8.25 -18.49 22.15
N LEU A 25 7.17 -18.10 22.82
CA LEU A 25 6.40 -16.91 22.46
C LEU A 25 7.28 -15.66 22.49
N LYS A 26 8.04 -15.44 23.56
CA LYS A 26 8.94 -14.28 23.68
C LYS A 26 10.04 -14.25 22.63
N TYR A 27 10.70 -15.37 22.37
CA TYR A 27 11.91 -15.39 21.53
C TYR A 27 11.64 -15.68 20.05
N HIS A 28 10.55 -16.36 19.72
CA HIS A 28 10.23 -16.75 18.35
C HIS A 28 9.03 -16.00 17.77
N VAL A 29 8.02 -15.64 18.59
CA VAL A 29 6.76 -15.05 18.11
C VAL A 29 6.75 -13.52 18.26
N TYR A 30 7.06 -13.00 19.44
CA TYR A 30 7.01 -11.55 19.75
C TYR A 30 8.31 -10.81 19.43
N LYS A 31 8.87 -11.08 18.25
CA LYS A 31 10.04 -10.33 17.77
C LYS A 31 9.63 -8.91 17.38
N PRO A 32 10.55 -7.93 17.49
CA PRO A 32 10.32 -6.60 16.94
C PRO A 32 9.92 -6.69 15.46
N GLU A 33 8.84 -6.00 15.10
CA GLU A 33 8.38 -5.89 13.72
C GLU A 33 8.84 -4.56 13.14
N MET A 34 9.27 -4.59 11.88
CA MET A 34 9.59 -3.40 11.10
C MET A 34 8.49 -3.21 10.06
N LYS A 35 7.64 -2.21 10.26
CA LYS A 35 6.57 -1.86 9.33
C LYS A 35 7.01 -0.69 8.45
N ARG A 36 6.81 -0.82 7.14
CA ARG A 36 7.04 0.28 6.19
C ARG A 36 5.81 1.18 6.17
N VAL A 37 5.99 2.45 6.51
CA VAL A 37 4.94 3.48 6.55
C VAL A 37 5.31 4.63 5.62
N THR A 38 4.34 5.27 5.00
CA THR A 38 4.61 6.42 4.13
C THR A 38 4.35 7.72 4.90
N THR A 39 5.11 8.77 4.56
CA THR A 39 4.94 10.11 5.14
C THR A 39 3.48 10.57 5.01
N GLY A 40 2.86 10.99 6.12
CA GLY A 40 1.44 11.39 6.18
C GLY A 40 0.43 10.26 6.37
N ASP A 41 0.84 8.99 6.41
CA ASP A 41 -0.09 7.89 6.68
C ASP A 41 -0.64 7.93 8.11
N VAL A 42 -1.92 7.57 8.24
CA VAL A 42 -2.63 7.40 9.52
C VAL A 42 -3.16 5.98 9.54
N GLU A 43 -2.63 5.13 10.41
CA GLU A 43 -3.01 3.73 10.46
C GLU A 43 -3.03 3.18 11.88
N VAL A 44 -3.87 2.16 12.08
CA VAL A 44 -3.84 1.35 13.29
C VAL A 44 -2.58 0.49 13.24
N VAL A 45 -1.84 0.48 14.34
CA VAL A 45 -0.67 -0.37 14.51
C VAL A 45 -1.16 -1.80 14.68
N GLU A 46 -0.96 -2.58 13.63
CA GLU A 46 -1.10 -4.02 13.63
C GLU A 46 0.28 -4.66 13.69
N GLY A 47 0.39 -5.79 14.38
CA GLY A 47 1.63 -6.55 14.44
C GLY A 47 1.51 -7.82 15.26
N PRO A 48 2.57 -8.64 15.36
CA PRO A 48 2.53 -9.93 16.04
C PRO A 48 2.52 -9.79 17.56
N PHE A 49 2.07 -8.67 18.14
CA PHE A 49 2.00 -8.51 19.59
C PHE A 49 0.62 -8.95 20.10
N SER A 50 0.62 -9.90 21.03
CA SER A 50 -0.62 -10.37 21.65
C SER A 50 -1.03 -9.43 22.79
N THR A 51 -2.28 -9.00 22.82
CA THR A 51 -2.81 -8.25 23.98
C THR A 51 -2.78 -9.09 25.26
N VAL A 52 -2.65 -10.42 25.19
CA VAL A 52 -2.56 -11.33 26.35
C VAL A 52 -1.16 -11.35 26.97
N TRP A 53 -0.13 -10.93 26.24
CA TRP A 53 1.27 -11.03 26.68
C TRP A 53 2.04 -9.71 26.56
N CYS A 54 1.47 -8.71 25.91
CA CYS A 54 2.07 -7.40 25.75
C CYS A 54 1.51 -6.44 26.78
N GLN A 55 2.34 -6.01 27.73
CA GLN A 55 1.99 -5.02 28.74
C GLN A 55 2.25 -3.58 28.29
N GLU A 56 3.19 -3.40 27.37
CA GLU A 56 3.55 -2.10 26.82
C GLU A 56 4.02 -2.27 25.37
N VAL A 57 3.58 -1.36 24.49
CA VAL A 57 4.07 -1.28 23.11
C VAL A 57 4.99 -0.07 23.01
N GLU A 58 6.20 -0.34 22.53
CA GLU A 58 7.21 0.66 22.24
C GLU A 58 7.32 0.84 20.72
N LEU A 59 7.08 2.07 20.27
CA LEU A 59 7.20 2.50 18.88
C LEU A 59 8.51 3.26 18.71
N GLN A 60 9.23 3.02 17.60
CA GLN A 60 10.43 3.77 17.24
C GLN A 60 10.45 4.08 15.74
N SER A 61 10.78 5.31 15.35
CA SER A 61 10.96 5.69 13.95
C SER A 61 12.10 6.70 13.80
N ASP A 62 12.70 6.74 12.61
CA ASP A 62 13.67 7.76 12.19
C ASP A 62 13.02 9.10 11.82
N SER A 63 11.70 9.16 11.82
CA SER A 63 10.89 10.34 11.52
C SER A 63 9.91 10.64 12.64
N ASN A 64 9.49 11.89 12.73
CA ASN A 64 8.49 12.30 13.70
C ASN A 64 7.13 11.68 13.38
N TYR A 65 6.45 11.26 14.43
CA TYR A 65 5.08 10.78 14.35
C TYR A 65 4.32 11.20 15.61
N LYS A 66 3.00 11.14 15.51
CA LYS A 66 2.10 11.18 16.67
C LYS A 66 1.50 9.80 16.84
N SER A 67 1.26 9.41 18.07
CA SER A 67 0.56 8.17 18.38
C SER A 67 -0.54 8.40 19.39
N PHE A 68 -1.61 7.61 19.27
CA PHE A 68 -2.81 7.75 20.07
C PHE A 68 -3.27 6.36 20.51
N LEU A 69 -3.56 6.21 21.80
CA LEU A 69 -4.08 4.99 22.41
C LEU A 69 -5.59 5.14 22.64
N TYR A 70 -6.35 4.12 22.24
CA TYR A 70 -7.79 4.05 22.40
C TYR A 70 -8.18 2.81 23.21
N GLU A 71 -9.29 2.86 23.95
CA GLU A 71 -9.82 1.69 24.68
C GLU A 71 -10.41 0.62 23.76
N SER A 72 -10.93 1.04 22.61
CA SER A 72 -11.56 0.20 21.58
C SER A 72 -11.10 0.63 20.19
N ASP A 73 -11.71 0.05 19.15
CA ASP A 73 -11.48 0.49 17.78
C ASP A 73 -11.84 2.00 17.65
N PRO A 74 -10.94 2.83 17.11
CA PRO A 74 -11.14 4.27 17.03
C PRO A 74 -12.14 4.63 15.93
N GLU A 75 -12.98 5.62 16.21
CA GLU A 75 -13.93 6.16 15.24
C GLU A 75 -13.25 7.17 14.31
N VAL A 76 -13.64 7.18 13.03
CA VAL A 76 -13.16 8.13 12.03
C VAL A 76 -13.92 9.44 12.20
N ASP A 77 -13.19 10.54 12.26
CA ASP A 77 -13.72 11.90 12.18
C ASP A 77 -13.62 12.40 10.74
N GLU A 78 -14.77 12.49 10.07
CA GLU A 78 -14.88 12.98 8.70
C GLU A 78 -14.97 14.52 8.59
N GLU A 79 -15.19 15.23 9.70
CA GLU A 79 -15.36 16.68 9.69
C GLU A 79 -14.02 17.41 9.58
N ILE A 80 -12.98 16.83 10.19
CA ILE A 80 -11.63 17.40 10.20
C ILE A 80 -10.76 16.71 9.16
N SER A 81 -10.38 17.45 8.11
CA SER A 81 -9.42 16.99 7.10
C SER A 81 -8.12 17.79 7.11
N GLU A 82 -6.97 17.12 7.18
CA GLU A 82 -5.66 17.76 6.95
C GLU A 82 -5.27 17.65 5.48
N ARG A 83 -4.99 18.80 4.85
CA ARG A 83 -4.53 18.86 3.47
C ARG A 83 -3.02 18.64 3.38
N MET A 84 -2.61 17.67 2.57
CA MET A 84 -1.22 17.38 2.24
C MET A 84 -0.99 17.49 0.73
N ILE A 85 0.13 18.10 0.33
CA ILE A 85 0.58 18.11 -1.07
C ILE A 85 1.87 17.31 -1.19
N ALA A 86 1.83 16.27 -2.01
CA ALA A 86 2.95 15.38 -2.23
C ALA A 86 3.33 15.32 -3.70
N THR A 87 4.62 15.49 -4.01
CA THR A 87 5.14 15.43 -5.38
C THR A 87 6.12 14.28 -5.52
N GLN A 88 5.97 13.50 -6.59
CA GLN A 88 6.83 12.36 -6.87
C GLN A 88 7.27 12.39 -8.34
N ARG A 89 8.56 12.15 -8.55
CA ARG A 89 9.12 11.83 -9.85
C ARG A 89 9.44 10.35 -9.91
N ILE A 90 9.04 9.69 -10.99
CA ILE A 90 9.32 8.28 -11.23
C ILE A 90 9.93 8.14 -12.61
N VAL A 91 11.01 7.38 -12.72
CA VAL A 91 11.60 7.00 -14.00
C VAL A 91 11.40 5.50 -14.15
N LEU A 92 10.63 5.07 -15.15
CA LEU A 92 10.33 3.67 -15.43
C LEU A 92 10.95 3.24 -16.76
N PRO A 93 11.66 2.10 -16.80
CA PRO A 93 12.05 1.46 -18.05
C PRO A 93 10.84 1.10 -18.95
N ASN A 94 11.11 0.62 -20.16
CA ASN A 94 10.06 -0.01 -20.96
C ASN A 94 9.52 -1.26 -20.24
N LYS A 95 8.23 -1.56 -20.42
CA LYS A 95 7.55 -2.74 -19.88
C LYS A 95 7.67 -2.87 -18.35
N ALA A 96 7.68 -1.73 -17.65
CA ALA A 96 7.87 -1.67 -16.22
C ALA A 96 6.71 -0.96 -15.51
N GLN A 97 6.50 -1.31 -14.24
CA GLN A 97 5.51 -0.69 -13.38
C GLN A 97 6.08 -0.33 -12.01
N LYS A 98 5.51 0.70 -11.38
CA LYS A 98 5.77 1.06 -9.98
C LYS A 98 4.51 1.58 -9.33
N TYR A 99 4.27 1.16 -8.10
CA TYR A 99 3.14 1.66 -7.32
C TYR A 99 3.57 2.65 -6.24
N LEU A 100 2.68 3.58 -5.93
CA LEU A 100 2.70 4.41 -4.72
C LEU A 100 1.56 3.96 -3.83
N ARG A 101 1.80 3.87 -2.52
CA ARG A 101 0.85 3.34 -1.54
C ARG A 101 0.47 4.43 -0.54
N PHE A 102 -0.81 4.46 -0.19
CA PHE A 102 -1.32 5.30 0.90
C PHE A 102 -2.30 4.49 1.74
N HIS A 103 -2.22 4.60 3.06
CA HIS A 103 -3.32 4.19 3.92
C HIS A 103 -4.27 5.39 4.08
N LEU A 104 -5.52 5.25 3.66
CA LEU A 104 -6.51 6.33 3.64
C LEU A 104 -7.75 5.89 4.40
N LEU A 105 -8.23 6.77 5.27
CA LEU A 105 -9.48 6.54 6.01
C LEU A 105 -10.68 6.95 5.14
N GLN A 106 -11.83 6.35 5.41
CA GLN A 106 -13.11 6.73 4.84
C GLN A 106 -13.32 8.25 4.92
N GLY A 107 -13.89 8.85 3.87
CA GLY A 107 -14.12 10.29 3.75
C GLY A 107 -12.93 11.10 3.21
N SER A 108 -11.72 10.50 3.15
CA SER A 108 -10.56 11.14 2.52
C SER A 108 -10.80 11.41 1.03
N LYS A 109 -10.13 12.44 0.49
CA LYS A 109 -10.21 12.79 -0.93
C LYS A 109 -8.82 12.92 -1.52
N VAL A 110 -8.59 12.26 -2.65
CA VAL A 110 -7.32 12.33 -3.38
C VAL A 110 -7.54 12.99 -4.72
N ASN A 111 -6.80 14.06 -4.97
CA ASN A 111 -6.68 14.67 -6.29
C ASN A 111 -5.26 14.43 -6.82
N MET A 112 -5.13 13.49 -7.74
CA MET A 112 -3.85 13.15 -8.37
C MET A 112 -3.75 13.86 -9.72
N SER A 113 -2.67 14.60 -9.94
CA SER A 113 -2.29 15.09 -11.27
C SER A 113 -1.00 14.43 -11.76
N SER A 114 -0.97 14.00 -13.02
CA SER A 114 0.22 13.36 -13.59
C SER A 114 0.43 13.61 -15.08
N CYS A 115 1.69 13.61 -15.51
CA CYS A 115 2.08 13.51 -16.90
C CYS A 115 3.19 12.47 -17.07
N ALA A 116 3.39 12.05 -18.31
CA ALA A 116 4.53 11.25 -18.72
C ALA A 116 5.32 11.93 -19.84
N ARG A 117 6.61 11.62 -19.95
CA ARG A 117 7.47 12.17 -21.00
C ARG A 117 7.20 11.53 -22.36
N LEU A 118 6.99 10.21 -22.38
CA LEU A 118 6.77 9.38 -23.56
C LEU A 118 5.35 8.81 -23.56
N SER A 119 4.87 8.38 -24.74
CA SER A 119 3.60 7.65 -24.90
C SER A 119 3.66 6.27 -24.22
N GLY A 120 2.51 5.62 -24.09
CA GLY A 120 2.39 4.31 -23.46
C GLY A 120 2.56 4.33 -21.95
N ALA A 121 2.28 5.46 -21.31
CA ALA A 121 2.18 5.59 -19.86
C ALA A 121 0.73 5.43 -19.40
N GLY A 122 0.52 4.69 -18.32
CA GLY A 122 -0.79 4.50 -17.70
C GLY A 122 -0.74 4.62 -16.19
N VAL A 123 -1.90 4.82 -15.58
CA VAL A 123 -2.11 4.71 -14.14
C VAL A 123 -3.32 3.82 -13.87
N SER A 124 -3.22 2.94 -12.87
CA SER A 124 -4.32 2.15 -12.31
C SER A 124 -4.41 2.38 -10.81
N VAL A 125 -5.62 2.55 -10.28
CA VAL A 125 -5.87 2.67 -8.84
C VAL A 125 -6.46 1.37 -8.34
N VAL A 126 -5.82 0.77 -7.34
CA VAL A 126 -6.20 -0.54 -6.79
C VAL A 126 -6.40 -0.40 -5.28
N LYS A 127 -7.44 -1.04 -4.74
CA LYS A 127 -7.74 -1.07 -3.30
C LYS A 127 -7.35 -2.43 -2.72
N GLY A 128 -6.63 -2.41 -1.61
CA GLY A 128 -6.29 -3.60 -0.83
C GLY A 128 -5.07 -4.37 -1.36
N HIS A 129 -4.41 -5.08 -0.44
CA HIS A 129 -3.17 -5.80 -0.75
C HIS A 129 -3.39 -6.95 -1.75
N HIS A 130 -4.52 -7.66 -1.64
CA HIS A 130 -4.83 -8.80 -2.50
C HIS A 130 -4.93 -8.39 -3.98
N GLU A 131 -5.68 -7.34 -4.28
CA GLU A 131 -5.84 -6.85 -5.65
C GLU A 131 -4.54 -6.29 -6.22
N LEU A 132 -3.68 -5.68 -5.39
CA LEU A 132 -2.34 -5.30 -5.84
C LEU A 132 -1.53 -6.52 -6.27
N GLN A 133 -1.49 -7.59 -5.47
CA GLN A 133 -0.72 -8.80 -5.80
C GLN A 133 -1.24 -9.43 -7.09
N ASN A 134 -2.56 -9.50 -7.25
CA ASN A 134 -3.18 -9.97 -8.49
C ASN A 134 -2.72 -9.13 -9.68
N CYS A 135 -2.77 -7.79 -9.58
CA CYS A 135 -2.32 -6.91 -10.66
C CYS A 135 -0.82 -7.09 -11.00
N LEU A 136 0.04 -7.23 -9.98
CA LEU A 136 1.47 -7.43 -10.19
C LEU A 136 1.77 -8.75 -10.89
N GLU A 137 1.07 -9.81 -10.51
CA GLU A 137 1.23 -11.14 -11.10
C GLU A 137 0.68 -11.19 -12.53
N GLU A 138 -0.48 -10.59 -12.78
CA GLU A 138 -1.04 -10.50 -14.13
C GLU A 138 -0.14 -9.69 -15.08
N HIS A 139 0.45 -8.59 -14.61
CA HIS A 139 1.43 -7.85 -15.40
C HIS A 139 2.66 -8.72 -15.70
N ARG A 140 3.13 -9.52 -14.75
CA ARG A 140 4.25 -10.46 -14.96
C ARG A 140 3.92 -11.49 -16.06
N ILE A 141 2.70 -12.01 -16.08
CA ILE A 141 2.21 -12.94 -17.11
C ILE A 141 2.05 -12.25 -18.47
N TYR A 142 1.54 -11.01 -18.48
CA TYR A 142 1.45 -10.21 -19.69
C TYR A 142 2.83 -10.04 -20.34
N LEU A 143 3.85 -9.72 -19.54
CA LEU A 143 5.22 -9.59 -20.03
C LEU A 143 5.80 -10.88 -20.61
N SER A 144 5.55 -12.04 -19.99
CA SER A 144 6.05 -13.31 -20.53
C SER A 144 5.39 -13.67 -21.86
N THR A 145 4.10 -13.38 -22.00
CA THR A 145 3.36 -13.66 -23.25
C THR A 145 3.87 -12.78 -24.40
N ASP A 146 4.23 -11.54 -24.11
CA ASP A 146 4.75 -10.58 -25.09
C ASP A 146 6.18 -10.96 -25.57
N GLU A 147 6.96 -11.64 -24.73
CA GLU A 147 8.26 -12.21 -25.11
C GLU A 147 8.09 -13.44 -26.03
N ASP A 148 7.13 -14.32 -25.74
CA ASP A 148 6.85 -15.52 -26.55
C ASP A 148 6.38 -15.17 -27.98
N ILE A 149 5.63 -14.09 -28.15
CA ILE A 149 5.19 -13.58 -29.47
C ILE A 149 6.38 -13.04 -30.30
N SER A 150 7.42 -12.54 -29.64
CA SER A 150 8.64 -12.06 -30.31
C SER A 150 9.62 -13.17 -30.70
N GLY A 151 9.30 -14.42 -30.32
CA GLY A 151 10.20 -15.56 -30.38
C GLY A 151 9.64 -16.80 -31.04
N GLU A 152 8.80 -16.72 -32.08
CA GLU A 152 8.56 -17.87 -32.97
C GLU A 152 7.93 -17.43 -34.32
N ASP A 153 8.79 -17.15 -35.30
CA ASP A 153 8.42 -17.18 -36.71
C ASP A 153 8.45 -18.66 -37.17
N SER A 154 7.43 -19.43 -36.77
CA SER A 154 7.21 -20.80 -37.22
C SER A 154 5.73 -21.01 -37.51
N GLN A 155 5.42 -21.09 -38.80
CA GLN A 155 4.12 -21.44 -39.35
C GLN A 155 3.42 -22.58 -38.60
N SER A 156 2.17 -22.36 -38.18
CA SER A 156 1.12 -23.35 -38.36
C SER A 156 -0.25 -22.68 -38.31
N GLU A 157 -0.93 -22.71 -39.46
CA GLU A 157 -2.37 -22.50 -39.55
C GLU A 157 -3.05 -23.68 -38.84
N SER A 158 -3.98 -23.38 -37.92
CA SER A 158 -5.10 -24.28 -37.67
C SER A 158 -6.32 -23.48 -37.27
N GLU A 159 -7.35 -23.59 -38.12
CA GLU A 159 -8.72 -23.15 -37.88
C GLU A 159 -9.31 -23.92 -36.68
N SER A 160 -10.03 -23.21 -35.81
CA SER A 160 -11.19 -23.79 -35.13
C SER A 160 -12.14 -22.68 -34.66
N ASP A 161 -13.42 -22.91 -34.95
CA ASP A 161 -14.56 -22.01 -34.81
C ASP A 161 -15.16 -21.93 -33.40
N ASP A 162 -15.90 -20.83 -33.18
CA ASP A 162 -17.02 -20.63 -32.23
C ASP A 162 -16.67 -20.51 -30.72
N VAL A 163 -17.16 -19.58 -29.88
CA VAL A 163 -18.38 -18.76 -29.87
C VAL A 163 -18.28 -17.66 -28.78
N THR A 164 -18.90 -16.48 -29.03
CA THR A 164 -19.54 -15.53 -28.06
C THR A 164 -18.59 -14.76 -27.11
N SER A 165 -18.59 -13.44 -26.95
CA SER A 165 -19.69 -12.48 -26.78
C SER A 165 -19.32 -11.06 -27.26
N SER A 166 -20.30 -10.40 -27.84
CA SER A 166 -20.31 -9.01 -28.32
C SER A 166 -19.75 -7.97 -27.34
N ILE A 167 -18.61 -7.40 -27.70
CA ILE A 167 -18.03 -6.18 -27.12
C ILE A 167 -18.74 -4.97 -27.75
N SER A 168 -19.30 -4.11 -26.91
CA SER A 168 -19.81 -2.80 -27.33
C SER A 168 -18.64 -1.84 -27.55
N SER A 169 -18.20 -1.70 -28.79
CA SER A 169 -17.18 -0.72 -29.21
C SER A 169 -17.84 0.61 -29.61
N SER A 170 -17.71 1.64 -28.78
CA SER A 170 -17.81 3.02 -29.25
C SER A 170 -16.41 3.57 -29.52
N GLN A 171 -16.07 3.62 -30.82
CA GLN A 171 -15.11 4.50 -31.53
C GLN A 171 -13.72 4.72 -30.87
N GLY A 172 -12.58 4.33 -31.43
CA GLY A 172 -12.23 4.17 -32.84
C GLY A 172 -11.23 5.25 -33.28
N ALA A 173 -10.05 5.29 -32.67
CA ALA A 173 -8.82 5.73 -33.33
C ALA A 173 -7.87 4.53 -33.31
N VAL A 174 -7.52 4.03 -34.49
CA VAL A 174 -6.55 2.94 -34.66
C VAL A 174 -5.18 3.52 -34.31
N THR A 175 -4.81 3.51 -33.03
CA THR A 175 -3.42 3.57 -32.61
C THR A 175 -2.92 2.14 -32.67
N ASN A 176 -1.75 1.92 -33.27
CA ASN A 176 -1.05 0.62 -33.21
C ASN A 176 -1.17 0.05 -31.78
N ASP A 177 -1.67 -1.17 -31.63
CA ASP A 177 -1.89 -1.82 -30.31
C ASP A 177 -0.58 -1.96 -29.49
N SER A 178 0.56 -1.67 -30.10
CA SER A 178 1.91 -1.75 -29.53
C SER A 178 2.25 -0.71 -28.45
N ASP A 179 1.45 0.35 -28.29
CA ASP A 179 1.75 1.47 -27.36
C ASP A 179 0.74 1.59 -26.20
N ARG A 180 -0.06 0.54 -25.94
CA ARG A 180 -1.05 0.59 -24.86
C ARG A 180 -0.41 0.23 -23.53
N PRO A 181 -0.51 1.10 -22.50
CA PRO A 181 -0.04 0.76 -21.18
C PRO A 181 -0.86 -0.40 -20.61
N TYR A 182 -0.24 -1.21 -19.77
CA TYR A 182 -0.95 -2.22 -19.00
C TYR A 182 -1.82 -1.57 -17.93
N PHE A 183 -3.04 -2.07 -17.76
CA PHE A 183 -3.98 -1.68 -16.71
C PHE A 183 -4.40 -2.91 -15.89
N CYS A 184 -4.56 -2.73 -14.57
CA CYS A 184 -5.04 -3.79 -13.69
C CYS A 184 -6.52 -4.14 -14.02
N LYS A 185 -6.92 -5.41 -14.06
CA LYS A 185 -8.31 -5.78 -14.40
C LYS A 185 -9.36 -5.30 -13.40
N ASN A 186 -9.02 -5.27 -12.11
CA ASN A 186 -9.91 -4.87 -11.02
C ASN A 186 -9.57 -3.48 -10.46
N SER A 187 -9.03 -2.57 -11.30
CA SER A 187 -8.79 -1.21 -10.85
C SER A 187 -10.09 -0.45 -10.62
N LEU A 188 -10.11 0.37 -9.57
CA LEU A 188 -11.15 1.36 -9.33
C LEU A 188 -11.16 2.44 -10.42
N HIS A 189 -9.97 2.81 -10.89
CA HIS A 189 -9.75 3.79 -11.94
C HIS A 189 -8.55 3.38 -12.78
N ASP A 190 -8.65 3.52 -14.10
CA ASP A 190 -7.55 3.37 -15.03
C ASP A 190 -7.58 4.47 -16.08
N ALA A 191 -6.41 4.96 -16.47
CA ALA A 191 -6.30 5.97 -17.49
C ALA A 191 -4.92 6.00 -18.14
N GLN A 192 -4.88 6.25 -19.44
CA GLN A 192 -3.66 6.60 -20.14
C GLN A 192 -3.23 8.03 -19.78
N LEU A 193 -1.95 8.23 -19.52
CA LEU A 193 -1.40 9.54 -19.19
C LEU A 193 -0.99 10.30 -20.46
N PRO A 194 -1.21 11.63 -20.50
CA PRO A 194 -0.77 12.46 -21.61
C PRO A 194 0.75 12.51 -21.68
N SER A 195 1.29 12.28 -22.88
CA SER A 195 2.73 12.32 -23.16
C SER A 195 3.19 13.71 -23.58
N THR A 196 4.30 14.19 -23.02
CA THR A 196 4.93 15.46 -23.40
C THR A 196 6.41 15.51 -23.03
N TYR A 197 7.26 15.94 -23.96
CA TYR A 197 8.69 16.15 -23.67
C TYR A 197 8.95 17.21 -22.58
N LYS A 198 7.95 18.06 -22.28
CA LYS A 198 7.97 19.06 -21.20
C LYS A 198 7.44 18.52 -19.87
N CYS A 199 7.07 17.24 -19.77
CA CYS A 199 6.76 16.67 -18.46
C CYS A 199 7.96 16.91 -17.54
N ASN A 200 7.71 17.37 -16.31
CA ASN A 200 8.72 17.83 -15.35
C ASN A 200 9.36 19.21 -15.62
N SER A 201 8.94 19.96 -16.65
CA SER A 201 9.33 21.37 -16.78
C SER A 201 8.54 22.22 -15.78
N LYS A 202 9.24 23.14 -15.11
CA LYS A 202 8.60 24.15 -14.24
C LYS A 202 7.60 25.05 -15.00
N TYR A 203 7.73 25.13 -16.33
CA TYR A 203 6.86 25.90 -17.23
C TYR A 203 5.76 25.05 -17.89
N TYR A 204 5.59 23.80 -17.47
CA TYR A 204 4.51 22.98 -17.98
C TYR A 204 3.20 23.35 -17.29
N GLU A 205 2.26 23.86 -18.08
CA GLU A 205 0.92 24.25 -17.64
C GLU A 205 0.18 23.08 -16.99
N THR A 206 -0.40 23.31 -15.81
CA THR A 206 -1.19 22.33 -15.05
C THR A 206 -2.32 21.72 -15.88
N PHE A 207 -2.91 22.49 -16.81
CA PHE A 207 -4.03 22.06 -17.68
C PHE A 207 -3.71 20.94 -18.67
N ARG A 208 -2.44 20.57 -18.83
CA ARG A 208 -2.05 19.45 -19.71
C ARG A 208 -1.74 18.16 -18.94
N LYS A 209 -1.76 18.20 -17.61
CA LYS A 209 -1.67 16.99 -16.78
C LYS A 209 -3.02 16.27 -16.80
N PHE A 210 -2.97 14.95 -16.75
CA PHE A 210 -4.14 14.17 -16.36
C PHE A 210 -4.50 14.48 -14.92
N THR A 211 -5.79 14.50 -14.59
CA THR A 211 -6.28 14.72 -13.23
C THR A 211 -7.31 13.66 -12.88
N LEU A 212 -7.12 13.01 -11.73
CA LEU A 212 -8.02 12.01 -11.16
C LEU A 212 -8.48 12.48 -9.78
N LEU A 213 -9.79 12.60 -9.62
CA LEU A 213 -10.43 12.82 -8.34
C LEU A 213 -10.97 11.48 -7.83
N HIS A 214 -10.51 11.07 -6.66
CA HIS A 214 -10.86 9.81 -6.04
C HIS A 214 -11.34 10.05 -4.60
N ASN A 215 -12.59 9.69 -4.34
CA ASN A 215 -13.19 9.76 -3.00
C ASN A 215 -13.05 8.40 -2.32
N ILE A 216 -12.59 8.40 -1.07
CA ILE A 216 -12.33 7.17 -0.32
C ILE A 216 -13.61 6.73 0.39
N GLU A 217 -14.24 5.67 -0.12
CA GLU A 217 -15.48 5.12 0.42
C GLU A 217 -15.26 4.20 1.61
N GLU A 218 -14.09 3.53 1.66
CA GLU A 218 -13.74 2.56 2.71
C GLU A 218 -12.29 2.77 3.16
N THR A 219 -12.04 2.60 4.45
CA THR A 219 -10.69 2.65 5.03
C THR A 219 -9.89 1.42 4.60
N ASP A 220 -8.83 1.63 3.80
CA ASP A 220 -7.90 0.57 3.36
C ASP A 220 -6.62 1.19 2.78
N TYR A 221 -5.71 0.33 2.32
CA TYR A 221 -4.59 0.69 1.46
C TYR A 221 -5.04 0.91 0.02
N TYR A 222 -4.66 2.07 -0.53
CA TYR A 222 -4.86 2.42 -1.92
C TYR A 222 -3.52 2.51 -2.64
N TYR A 223 -3.45 1.88 -3.81
CA TYR A 223 -2.26 1.77 -4.62
C TYR A 223 -2.46 2.46 -5.95
N TYR A 224 -1.59 3.41 -6.27
CA TYR A 224 -1.54 4.09 -7.55
C TYR A 224 -0.40 3.46 -8.36
N VAL A 225 -0.75 2.55 -9.26
CA VAL A 225 0.17 1.76 -10.08
C VAL A 225 0.42 2.50 -11.39
N PHE A 226 1.63 2.97 -11.60
CA PHE A 226 2.08 3.61 -12.84
C PHE A 226 2.76 2.57 -13.71
N SER A 227 2.33 2.46 -14.96
CA SER A 227 2.86 1.52 -15.95
C SER A 227 3.48 2.29 -17.13
N SER A 228 4.54 1.73 -17.70
CA SER A 228 5.27 2.27 -18.84
C SER A 228 5.47 1.18 -19.88
N HIS A 229 4.91 1.38 -21.06
CA HIS A 229 5.09 0.56 -22.24
C HIS A 229 5.43 1.47 -23.42
N THR A 230 6.70 1.85 -23.53
CA THR A 230 7.19 2.78 -24.54
C THR A 230 7.58 2.05 -25.82
N TYR A 231 7.29 2.64 -26.98
CA TYR A 231 7.73 2.14 -28.28
C TYR A 231 9.25 1.89 -28.41
N LEU A 232 10.08 2.68 -27.69
CA LEU A 232 11.54 2.58 -27.72
C LEU A 232 12.05 1.86 -26.47
N ASP A 233 12.49 0.62 -26.62
CA ASP A 233 12.96 -0.24 -25.51
C ASP A 233 14.06 0.39 -24.64
N ILE A 234 14.87 1.26 -25.23
CA ILE A 234 16.04 1.87 -24.59
C ILE A 234 15.74 3.14 -23.79
N LEU A 235 14.57 3.76 -23.97
CA LEU A 235 14.28 5.06 -23.36
C LEU A 235 13.30 4.89 -22.19
N PRO A 236 13.73 5.15 -20.94
CA PRO A 236 12.81 5.13 -19.83
C PRO A 236 11.84 6.31 -19.91
N ASN A 237 10.61 6.08 -19.49
CA ASN A 237 9.61 7.12 -19.34
C ASN A 237 9.78 7.84 -18.00
N ASP A 238 9.53 9.15 -18.00
CA ASP A 238 9.70 10.02 -16.85
C ASP A 238 8.36 10.63 -16.48
N PHE A 239 7.90 10.33 -15.27
CA PHE A 239 6.60 10.68 -14.74
C PHE A 239 6.77 11.80 -13.73
N SER A 240 5.92 12.83 -13.85
CA SER A 240 5.74 13.85 -12.82
C SER A 240 4.36 13.68 -12.23
N ILE A 241 4.30 13.44 -10.92
CA ILE A 241 3.07 13.12 -10.20
C ILE A 241 2.94 14.10 -9.03
N GLU A 242 1.73 14.58 -8.81
CA GLU A 242 1.36 15.39 -7.66
C GLU A 242 0.06 14.84 -7.08
N PHE A 243 0.05 14.66 -5.77
CA PHE A 243 -1.13 14.30 -5.00
C PHE A 243 -1.49 15.47 -4.10
N VAL A 244 -2.72 15.94 -4.21
CA VAL A 244 -3.36 16.79 -3.21
C VAL A 244 -4.33 15.89 -2.46
N ILE A 245 -4.02 15.59 -1.20
CA ILE A 245 -4.79 14.66 -0.38
C ILE A 245 -5.41 15.46 0.77
N ASP A 246 -6.73 15.45 0.84
CA ASP A 246 -7.48 15.89 2.02
C ASP A 246 -7.74 14.64 2.86
N ARG A 247 -6.90 14.43 3.89
CA ARG A 247 -6.91 13.21 4.72
C ARG A 247 -7.87 13.39 5.89
N THR A 248 -8.75 12.41 6.09
CA THR A 248 -9.53 12.27 7.32
C THR A 248 -8.69 11.62 8.43
N HIS A 249 -9.10 11.83 9.68
CA HIS A 249 -8.37 11.38 10.86
C HIS A 249 -9.27 10.57 11.78
N TYR A 250 -8.69 9.92 12.78
CA TYR A 250 -9.46 9.36 13.88
C TYR A 250 -9.82 10.45 14.89
N ALA A 251 -10.90 10.24 15.64
CA ALA A 251 -11.36 11.16 16.68
C ALA A 251 -10.37 11.23 17.86
N TYR A 252 -9.31 12.04 17.72
CA TYR A 252 -8.21 12.14 18.69
C TYR A 252 -8.65 12.53 20.10
N GLU A 253 -9.79 13.22 20.24
CA GLU A 253 -10.38 13.58 21.54
C GLU A 253 -10.75 12.36 22.40
N THR A 254 -11.02 11.22 21.77
CA THR A 254 -11.37 9.98 22.46
C THR A 254 -10.13 9.16 22.88
N SER A 255 -8.93 9.63 22.54
CA SER A 255 -7.69 8.96 22.93
C SER A 255 -7.44 9.08 24.43
N ILE A 256 -7.07 7.97 25.07
CA ILE A 256 -6.79 7.90 26.51
C ILE A 256 -5.33 8.24 26.85
N ASN A 257 -4.44 8.18 25.86
CA ASN A 257 -3.03 8.52 25.98
C ASN A 257 -2.45 8.84 24.59
N ASN A 258 -1.43 9.69 24.51
CA ASN A 258 -0.78 10.03 23.26
C ASN A 258 0.72 10.33 23.44
N CYS A 259 1.46 10.21 22.33
CA CYS A 259 2.80 10.77 22.19
C CYS A 259 2.80 11.74 21.02
N SER A 260 3.53 12.85 21.14
CA SER A 260 3.54 13.91 20.13
C SER A 260 4.97 14.28 19.75
N SER A 261 5.31 14.10 18.48
CA SER A 261 6.59 14.50 17.89
C SER A 261 7.81 13.82 18.53
N ASP A 262 7.64 12.56 18.93
CA ASP A 262 8.70 11.74 19.53
C ASP A 262 9.24 10.73 18.51
N SER A 263 10.55 10.48 18.52
CA SER A 263 11.17 9.37 17.77
C SER A 263 10.94 8.02 18.44
N GLN A 264 10.57 8.02 19.73
CA GLN A 264 10.30 6.84 20.54
C GLN A 264 9.11 7.10 21.46
N CYS A 265 8.11 6.23 21.44
CA CYS A 265 6.90 6.34 22.25
C CYS A 265 6.62 5.00 22.95
N ARG A 266 6.10 5.06 24.18
CA ARG A 266 5.70 3.88 24.96
C ARG A 266 4.25 4.02 25.43
N LEU A 267 3.43 3.02 25.11
CA LEU A 267 2.01 3.02 25.40
C LEU A 267 1.64 1.75 26.17
N GLY A 268 1.02 1.93 27.34
CA GLY A 268 0.60 0.84 28.21
C GLY A 268 -0.60 0.07 27.66
N MET A 269 -0.45 -1.25 27.57
CA MET A 269 -1.41 -2.21 27.03
C MET A 269 -1.74 -3.25 28.12
N PRO A 270 -2.82 -3.10 28.90
CA PRO A 270 -3.20 -4.09 29.89
C PRO A 270 -3.43 -5.47 29.24
N LEU A 271 -3.10 -6.53 29.99
CA LEU A 271 -3.27 -7.89 29.50
C LEU A 271 -4.74 -8.17 29.16
N ALA A 272 -4.96 -8.84 28.02
CA ALA A 272 -6.25 -9.15 27.44
C ALA A 272 -7.13 -7.90 27.17
N SER A 273 -6.53 -6.73 26.97
CA SER A 273 -7.26 -5.53 26.54
C SER A 273 -7.61 -5.54 25.06
N GLN A 274 -8.60 -4.72 24.68
CA GLN A 274 -8.98 -4.45 23.29
C GLN A 274 -8.39 -3.14 22.76
N ARG A 275 -7.41 -2.59 23.47
CA ARG A 275 -6.84 -1.28 23.16
C ARG A 275 -6.23 -1.27 21.76
N ARG A 276 -6.36 -0.13 21.10
CA ARG A 276 -5.79 0.11 19.77
C ARG A 276 -4.82 1.29 19.82
N ILE A 277 -3.75 1.16 19.06
CA ILE A 277 -2.78 2.24 18.89
C ILE A 277 -2.90 2.72 17.45
N VAL A 278 -3.09 4.02 17.26
CA VAL A 278 -3.03 4.68 15.96
C VAL A 278 -1.72 5.44 15.88
N VAL A 279 -1.07 5.39 14.73
CA VAL A 279 0.09 6.23 14.41
C VAL A 279 -0.26 7.13 13.24
N GLN A 280 0.04 8.42 13.40
CA GLN A 280 0.01 9.43 12.35
C GLN A 280 1.46 9.84 12.06
N MET A 281 1.94 9.49 10.87
CA MET A 281 3.24 9.94 10.39
C MET A 281 3.16 11.43 10.03
N GLU A 282 4.14 12.23 10.44
CA GLU A 282 4.12 13.65 10.12
C GLU A 282 4.23 13.86 8.60
N GLY A 283 3.24 14.53 8.00
CA GLY A 283 3.16 14.80 6.57
C GLY A 283 3.81 16.13 6.21
N PHE A 284 4.99 16.14 5.61
CA PHE A 284 5.57 17.37 5.05
C PHE A 284 5.08 17.61 3.62
N ASN A 285 4.74 18.87 3.29
CA ASN A 285 4.60 19.29 1.90
C ASN A 285 5.93 19.03 1.16
N GLY A 286 5.92 18.12 0.18
CA GLY A 286 7.16 17.72 -0.49
C GLY A 286 7.12 16.32 -1.09
N THR A 287 8.26 15.63 -1.07
CA THR A 287 8.40 14.32 -1.70
C THR A 287 7.98 13.19 -0.78
N LEU A 288 7.21 12.24 -1.30
CA LEU A 288 6.83 11.03 -0.57
C LEU A 288 8.07 10.22 -0.21
N LYS A 289 8.17 9.84 1.05
CA LYS A 289 9.24 8.99 1.56
C LYS A 289 8.64 7.85 2.34
N ASP A 290 9.12 6.65 2.02
CA ASP A 290 8.89 5.49 2.85
C ASP A 290 9.82 5.57 4.07
N LYS A 291 9.22 5.30 5.22
CA LYS A 291 9.82 5.33 6.54
C LYS A 291 9.61 3.98 7.21
N GLU A 292 10.42 3.73 8.23
CA GLU A 292 10.32 2.51 9.01
C GLU A 292 9.79 2.84 10.40
N LEU A 293 8.76 2.10 10.79
CA LEU A 293 8.20 2.10 12.12
C LEU A 293 8.52 0.76 12.76
N LYS A 294 9.36 0.79 13.79
CA LYS A 294 9.70 -0.38 14.58
C LYS A 294 8.72 -0.52 15.73
N ILE A 295 8.06 -1.66 15.81
CA ILE A 295 7.07 -1.99 16.82
C ILE A 295 7.66 -3.05 17.74
N ILE A 296 7.76 -2.76 19.03
CA ILE A 296 8.37 -3.62 20.03
C ILE A 296 7.34 -3.88 21.13
N CYS A 297 7.02 -5.15 21.33
CA CYS A 297 6.22 -5.56 22.47
C CYS A 297 7.11 -5.77 23.72
N LYS A 298 6.69 -5.19 24.84
CA LYS A 298 7.27 -5.43 26.16
C LYS A 298 6.27 -6.23 27.01
N PRO A 299 6.64 -7.44 27.44
CA PRO A 299 5.81 -8.26 28.32
C PRO A 299 5.82 -7.79 29.76
#